data_AF-A0A2V7PQA5-F1
#
_entry.id   AF-A0A2V7PQA5-F1
#
_cell.length_a   1.000
_cell.length_b   1.000
_cell.length_c   1.000
_cell.angle_alpha   90.00
_cell.angle_beta   90.00
_cell.angle_gamma   90.00
#
_symmetry.space_group_name_H-M   'P 1'
#
loop_
_entity.id
_entity.type
_entity.pdbx_description
1 polymer ?
#
loop_
_entity_poly.entity_id
_entity_poly.type
_entity_poly.pdbx_seq_one_letter_code
_entity_poly.pdbx_strand_id
1 'polypeptide(L)'
;MPPPAAPPSFRQHLEVETPEHVLLDFEIAGIGSRALAAIIDFVILLALLLALSFALRLWPRGGEHWTRAIFTLAAFALYWGYHTFFEGVWRGQTPGKRLLGIRVIRDTGHAVRLSDAAARNLLRAADMLPPPYLLGALLVAIHPRGKRLGDLVAGTVVVRDQPVITAAAGPPAAEAESDAAGAPELSDEEFRVLREFSDRSPALPAPTRERLARDIAARFASRYPHRPAGAVAFLAGLYRDELARRRGRFGARAARPAKGGGAGSVAERLVARKSTRWREFQALAERVSRRGLDDLSAGELPDFARRYREVAADLARARTYGADALVVTGLERLVAAGHGALYRDERRTWGRILRAITVECPAAVVEARRYVLLAFLVFALPALAGHLLLRERPALAEEILPDVILERAEAGVARSERGQGYVEVVAGERPVMASGIIGNNLTVAFNCFAGGIFLGVGSLVFLAYNGLSIGAASGHFANAGLSGYLWTFIVGHGVLELFSIWVAGAAGFLLGRAVVAPGDLTRRDALVLNGRLAIRMIGVVVLLLLIAGTIEGLISSGDWPLSLRLGVSAGSVVFLIGYLAHGARSLSRAHAA
;
A
#
# COMPACT_ATOMS: atom_id res chain seq x y z
N MET A 1 -4.11 -36.74 31.45
CA MET A 1 -3.91 -36.49 30.01
C MET A 1 -4.18 -35.02 29.79
N PRO A 2 -3.21 -34.21 29.33
CA PRO A 2 -3.48 -32.82 28.98
C PRO A 2 -4.50 -32.77 27.83
N PRO A 3 -5.35 -31.73 27.74
CA PRO A 3 -6.28 -31.60 26.63
C PRO A 3 -5.49 -31.57 25.30
N PRO A 4 -6.03 -32.14 24.21
CA PRO A 4 -5.37 -32.08 22.91
C PRO A 4 -5.13 -30.62 22.54
N ALA A 5 -3.88 -30.30 22.19
CA ALA A 5 -3.51 -28.98 21.71
C ALA A 5 -4.44 -28.61 20.55
N ALA A 6 -5.05 -27.43 20.62
CA ALA A 6 -5.81 -26.87 19.51
C ALA A 6 -4.93 -26.93 18.24
N PRO A 7 -5.49 -27.28 17.07
CA PRO A 7 -4.71 -27.35 15.84
C PRO A 7 -3.96 -26.02 15.65
N PRO A 8 -2.70 -26.05 15.20
CA PRO A 8 -1.91 -24.84 15.01
C PRO A 8 -2.70 -23.90 14.09
N SER A 9 -3.10 -22.75 14.65
CA SER A 9 -3.64 -21.66 13.86
C SER A 9 -2.50 -21.15 12.96
N PHE A 10 -2.54 -21.52 11.68
CA PHE A 10 -1.61 -20.97 10.68
C PHE A 10 -1.91 -19.50 10.33
N ARG A 11 -2.83 -18.86 11.06
CA ARG A 11 -3.14 -17.44 10.90
C ARG A 11 -2.12 -16.65 11.70
N GLN A 12 -1.44 -15.73 11.04
CA GLN A 12 -0.53 -14.80 11.69
C GLN A 12 -1.33 -13.59 12.18
N HIS A 13 -1.00 -13.13 13.37
CA HIS A 13 -1.71 -12.10 14.10
C HIS A 13 -0.75 -10.94 14.42
N LEU A 14 -1.25 -9.71 14.36
CA LEU A 14 -0.54 -8.50 14.75
C LEU A 14 -1.29 -7.87 15.92
N GLU A 15 -0.71 -8.00 17.10
CA GLU A 15 -1.20 -7.35 18.31
C GLU A 15 -0.69 -5.91 18.36
N VAL A 16 -1.63 -4.97 18.48
CA VAL A 16 -1.36 -3.55 18.66
C VAL A 16 -2.02 -3.10 19.95
N GLU A 17 -1.21 -2.68 20.92
CA GLU A 17 -1.72 -2.06 22.13
C GLU A 17 -2.12 -0.61 21.84
N THR A 18 -3.40 -0.31 22.08
CA THR A 18 -3.91 1.06 21.98
C THR A 18 -3.58 1.87 23.23
N PRO A 19 -3.59 3.22 23.19
CA PRO A 19 -3.40 4.06 24.39
C PRO A 19 -4.39 3.77 25.52
N GLU A 20 -5.54 3.18 25.20
CA GLU A 20 -6.56 2.76 26.14
C GLU A 20 -6.28 1.36 26.74
N HIS A 21 -5.06 0.83 26.57
CA HIS A 21 -4.59 -0.49 27.02
C HIS A 21 -5.44 -1.66 26.52
N VAL A 22 -6.03 -1.49 25.33
CA VAL A 22 -6.76 -2.54 24.64
C VAL A 22 -5.89 -3.09 23.53
N LEU A 23 -5.61 -4.39 23.60
CA LEU A 23 -4.90 -5.15 22.57
C LEU A 23 -5.83 -5.39 21.38
N LEU A 24 -5.58 -4.73 20.26
CA LEU A 24 -6.22 -5.02 18.98
C LEU A 24 -5.43 -6.12 18.28
N ASP A 25 -6.09 -7.23 17.99
CA ASP A 25 -5.49 -8.32 17.23
C ASP A 25 -5.94 -8.24 15.77
N PHE A 26 -4.99 -7.97 14.87
CA PHE A 26 -5.23 -7.94 13.42
C PHE A 26 -4.70 -9.20 12.76
N GLU A 27 -5.59 -9.94 12.09
CA GLU A 27 -5.19 -11.06 11.23
C GLU A 27 -4.39 -10.55 10.02
N ILE A 28 -3.15 -11.00 9.89
CA ILE A 28 -2.26 -10.64 8.77
C ILE A 28 -2.77 -11.31 7.49
N ALA A 29 -2.87 -10.54 6.41
CA ALA A 29 -3.28 -11.07 5.12
C ALA A 29 -2.23 -12.04 4.58
N GLY A 30 -2.62 -13.29 4.34
CA GLY A 30 -1.76 -14.32 3.78
C GLY A 30 -1.31 -14.01 2.34
N ILE A 31 -0.25 -14.70 1.89
CA ILE A 31 0.37 -14.48 0.58
C ILE A 31 -0.62 -14.67 -0.57
N GLY A 32 -1.51 -15.67 -0.49
CA GLY A 32 -2.53 -15.95 -1.51
C GLY A 32 -3.52 -14.80 -1.72
N SER A 33 -4.07 -14.24 -0.62
CA SER A 33 -4.97 -13.07 -0.72
C SER A 33 -4.26 -11.83 -1.27
N ARG A 34 -2.96 -11.67 -1.01
CA ARG A 34 -2.17 -10.56 -1.57
C ARG A 34 -1.90 -10.75 -3.05
N ALA A 35 -1.54 -11.96 -3.46
CA ALA A 35 -1.28 -12.30 -4.86
C ALA A 35 -2.56 -12.12 -5.70
N LEU A 36 -3.70 -12.65 -5.23
CA LEU A 36 -4.97 -12.49 -5.93
C LEU A 36 -5.41 -11.02 -6.01
N ALA A 37 -5.21 -10.22 -4.94
CA ALA A 37 -5.48 -8.78 -4.98
C ALA A 37 -4.60 -8.09 -6.04
N ALA A 38 -3.32 -8.45 -6.12
CA ALA A 38 -2.39 -7.90 -7.10
C ALA A 38 -2.76 -8.30 -8.54
N ILE A 39 -3.24 -9.53 -8.76
CA ILE A 39 -3.75 -9.98 -10.08
C ILE A 39 -4.99 -9.17 -10.47
N ILE A 40 -5.94 -9.00 -9.56
CA ILE A 40 -7.15 -8.20 -9.82
C ILE A 40 -6.76 -6.75 -10.14
N ASP A 41 -5.89 -6.14 -9.33
CA ASP A 41 -5.39 -4.79 -9.58
C ASP A 41 -4.67 -4.69 -10.93
N PHE A 42 -3.89 -5.71 -11.31
CA PHE A 42 -3.21 -5.77 -12.61
C PHE A 42 -4.20 -5.84 -13.78
N VAL A 43 -5.24 -6.66 -13.68
CA VAL A 43 -6.31 -6.74 -14.70
C VAL A 43 -7.05 -5.42 -14.82
N ILE A 44 -7.38 -4.77 -13.69
CA ILE A 44 -8.02 -3.45 -13.68
C ILE A 44 -7.09 -2.41 -14.33
N LEU A 45 -5.82 -2.40 -13.97
CA LEU A 45 -4.82 -1.48 -14.53
C LEU A 45 -4.69 -1.68 -16.04
N LEU A 46 -4.61 -2.94 -16.50
CA LEU A 46 -4.55 -3.28 -17.92
C LEU A 46 -5.81 -2.82 -18.66
N ALA A 47 -6.99 -3.09 -18.10
CA ALA A 47 -8.26 -2.66 -18.68
C ALA A 47 -8.35 -1.13 -18.78
N LEU A 48 -7.91 -0.39 -17.75
CA LEU A 48 -7.88 1.07 -17.76
C LEU A 48 -6.88 1.61 -18.80
N LEU A 49 -5.70 1.01 -18.94
CA LEU A 49 -4.72 1.40 -19.95
C LEU A 49 -5.24 1.11 -21.37
N LEU A 50 -5.89 -0.04 -21.59
CA LEU A 50 -6.52 -0.37 -22.88
C LEU A 50 -7.69 0.56 -23.19
N ALA A 51 -8.53 0.88 -22.20
CA ALA A 51 -9.63 1.82 -22.35
C ALA A 51 -9.12 3.24 -22.67
N LEU A 52 -8.05 3.69 -22.00
CA LEU A 52 -7.40 4.96 -22.28
C LEU A 52 -6.82 4.97 -23.70
N SER A 53 -6.17 3.89 -24.12
CA SER A 53 -5.64 3.72 -25.49
C SER A 53 -6.74 3.74 -26.55
N PHE A 54 -7.88 3.10 -26.26
CA PHE A 54 -9.04 3.06 -27.15
C PHE A 54 -9.75 4.41 -27.23
N ALA A 55 -9.94 5.08 -26.08
CA ALA A 55 -10.52 6.42 -26.01
C ALA A 55 -9.68 7.44 -26.81
N LEU A 56 -8.35 7.32 -26.79
CA LEU A 56 -7.48 8.15 -27.63
C LEU A 56 -7.74 7.94 -29.13
N ARG A 57 -7.97 6.69 -29.56
CA ARG A 57 -8.25 6.37 -30.97
C ARG A 57 -9.61 6.88 -31.45
N LEU A 58 -10.58 6.99 -30.54
CA LEU A 58 -11.92 7.53 -30.83
C LEU A 58 -12.00 9.06 -30.70
N TRP A 59 -11.01 9.69 -30.08
CA TRP A 59 -11.04 11.13 -29.85
C TRP A 59 -11.00 11.91 -31.17
N PRO A 60 -11.89 12.91 -31.38
CA PRO A 60 -11.89 13.72 -32.59
C PRO A 60 -10.52 14.36 -32.85
N ARG A 61 -10.09 14.43 -34.12
CA ARG A 61 -8.76 14.91 -34.53
C ARG A 61 -8.46 16.41 -34.22
N GLY A 62 -9.35 17.13 -33.55
CA GLY A 62 -9.10 18.51 -33.12
C GLY A 62 -8.15 18.58 -31.91
N GLY A 63 -7.04 19.31 -32.04
CA GLY A 63 -6.05 19.46 -30.95
C GLY A 63 -5.25 18.19 -30.64
N GLU A 64 -5.11 17.31 -31.63
CA GLU A 64 -4.62 15.92 -31.53
C GLU A 64 -3.38 15.73 -30.64
N HIS A 65 -2.43 16.65 -30.67
CA HIS A 65 -1.17 16.49 -29.95
C HIS A 65 -1.26 16.78 -28.44
N TRP A 66 -1.98 17.82 -28.00
CA TRP A 66 -2.18 18.07 -26.58
C TRP A 66 -3.00 16.95 -25.94
N THR A 67 -4.02 16.46 -26.65
CA THR A 67 -4.78 15.28 -26.23
C THR A 67 -3.86 14.08 -26.09
N ARG A 68 -3.08 13.71 -27.12
CA ARG A 68 -2.11 12.61 -27.05
C ARG A 68 -1.12 12.78 -25.89
N ALA A 69 -0.62 14.00 -25.65
CA ALA A 69 0.30 14.27 -24.56
C ALA A 69 -0.32 14.02 -23.18
N ILE A 70 -1.55 14.49 -22.96
CA ILE A 70 -2.32 14.25 -21.74
C ILE A 70 -2.55 12.75 -21.55
N PHE A 71 -2.91 12.02 -22.61
CA PHE A 71 -3.10 10.57 -22.54
C PHE A 71 -1.81 9.81 -22.20
N THR A 72 -0.66 10.22 -22.74
CA THR A 72 0.66 9.66 -22.38
C THR A 72 0.98 9.90 -20.90
N LEU A 73 0.80 11.12 -20.40
CA LEU A 73 1.02 11.44 -18.98
C LEU A 73 0.03 10.70 -18.08
N ALA A 74 -1.23 10.58 -18.50
CA ALA A 74 -2.25 9.83 -17.76
C ALA A 74 -1.93 8.33 -17.72
N ALA A 75 -1.45 7.74 -18.81
CA ALA A 75 -1.01 6.35 -18.85
C ALA A 75 0.18 6.11 -17.91
N PHE A 76 1.18 7.00 -17.93
CA PHE A 76 2.32 6.95 -17.02
C PHE A 76 1.89 7.09 -15.55
N ALA A 77 1.06 8.10 -15.24
CA ALA A 77 0.54 8.35 -13.90
C ALA A 77 -0.33 7.19 -13.41
N LEU A 78 -1.07 6.54 -14.30
CA LEU A 78 -1.85 5.36 -13.96
C LEU A 78 -0.91 4.18 -13.64
N TYR A 79 0.07 3.89 -14.50
CA TYR A 79 1.00 2.78 -14.29
C TYR A 79 1.80 2.92 -12.98
N TRP A 80 2.41 4.09 -12.74
CA TRP A 80 3.26 4.33 -11.57
C TRP A 80 2.49 4.79 -10.33
N GLY A 81 1.36 5.48 -10.50
CA GLY A 81 0.62 6.14 -9.44
C GLY A 81 -0.60 5.39 -8.93
N TYR A 82 -1.14 4.40 -9.66
CA TYR A 82 -2.39 3.70 -9.29
C TYR A 82 -2.41 3.23 -7.83
N HIS A 83 -1.38 2.48 -7.42
CA HIS A 83 -1.33 1.92 -6.06
C HIS A 83 -1.15 3.01 -5.00
N THR A 84 -0.29 4.00 -5.26
CA THR A 84 -0.08 5.14 -4.34
C THR A 84 -1.36 5.93 -4.16
N PHE A 85 -2.08 6.21 -5.25
CA PHE A 85 -3.32 6.96 -5.24
C PHE A 85 -4.41 6.24 -4.46
N PHE A 86 -4.73 4.99 -4.84
CA PHE A 86 -5.81 4.25 -4.18
C PHE A 86 -5.47 3.97 -2.72
N GLU A 87 -4.25 3.56 -2.39
CA GLU A 87 -3.91 3.28 -0.98
C GLU A 87 -3.87 4.55 -0.12
N GLY A 88 -3.44 5.68 -0.69
CA GLY A 88 -3.44 6.96 0.01
C GLY A 88 -4.86 7.51 0.23
N VAL A 89 -5.76 7.34 -0.75
CA VAL A 89 -7.11 7.94 -0.72
C VAL A 89 -8.15 7.01 -0.11
N TRP A 90 -8.07 5.70 -0.40
CA TRP A 90 -9.00 4.66 0.07
C TRP A 90 -8.46 3.88 1.28
N ARG A 91 -7.81 4.58 2.23
CA ARG A 91 -7.43 4.05 3.55
C ARG A 91 -6.64 2.73 3.48
N GLY A 92 -5.64 2.68 2.61
CA GLY A 92 -4.78 1.51 2.44
C GLY A 92 -5.37 0.41 1.55
N GLN A 93 -6.46 0.67 0.82
CA GLN A 93 -7.09 -0.28 -0.09
C GLN A 93 -6.92 0.13 -1.56
N THR A 94 -6.63 -0.85 -2.40
CA THR A 94 -6.84 -0.78 -3.84
C THR A 94 -8.14 -1.48 -4.21
N PRO A 95 -8.71 -1.29 -5.41
CA PRO A 95 -9.87 -2.02 -5.87
C PRO A 95 -9.78 -3.54 -5.66
N GLY A 96 -8.67 -4.18 -6.02
CA GLY A 96 -8.44 -5.61 -5.81
C GLY A 96 -8.32 -6.00 -4.33
N LYS A 97 -7.61 -5.21 -3.52
CA LYS A 97 -7.54 -5.44 -2.07
C LYS A 97 -8.90 -5.31 -1.38
N ARG A 98 -9.71 -4.35 -1.82
CA ARG A 98 -11.05 -4.12 -1.31
C ARG A 98 -11.98 -5.29 -1.64
N LEU A 99 -11.89 -5.84 -2.86
CA LEU A 99 -12.63 -7.04 -3.25
C LEU A 99 -12.28 -8.26 -2.40
N LEU A 100 -11.03 -8.38 -1.97
CA LEU A 100 -10.59 -9.49 -1.11
C LEU A 100 -10.65 -9.19 0.39
N GLY A 101 -11.21 -8.05 0.80
CA GLY A 101 -11.31 -7.68 2.21
C GLY A 101 -9.95 -7.61 2.90
N ILE A 102 -8.95 -6.99 2.26
CA ILE A 102 -7.64 -6.72 2.86
C ILE A 102 -7.30 -5.24 2.76
N ARG A 103 -6.52 -4.73 3.70
CA ARG A 103 -6.07 -3.34 3.71
C ARG A 103 -4.68 -3.18 4.30
N VAL A 104 -4.04 -2.09 3.96
CA VAL A 104 -2.71 -1.73 4.47
C VAL A 104 -2.89 -0.79 5.66
N ILE A 105 -2.24 -1.10 6.77
CA ILE A 105 -2.17 -0.27 7.97
C ILE A 105 -0.69 -0.04 8.34
N ARG A 106 -0.43 0.95 9.19
CA ARG A 106 0.89 1.13 9.82
C ARG A 106 1.13 0.05 10.87
N ASP A 107 2.38 -0.19 11.21
CA ASP A 107 2.76 -1.09 12.31
C ASP A 107 2.11 -0.71 13.65
N THR A 108 1.77 0.57 13.82
CA THR A 108 1.10 1.11 15.00
C THR A 108 -0.43 0.94 14.97
N GLY A 109 -0.99 0.25 13.97
CA GLY A 109 -2.44 0.11 13.79
C GLY A 109 -3.14 1.31 13.14
N HIS A 110 -2.44 2.43 12.94
CA HIS A 110 -2.99 3.63 12.31
C HIS A 110 -3.17 3.48 10.80
N ALA A 111 -4.05 4.32 10.23
CA ALA A 111 -4.23 4.39 8.79
C ALA A 111 -2.96 4.87 8.07
N VAL A 112 -2.72 4.33 6.87
CA VAL A 112 -1.63 4.71 5.98
C VAL A 112 -1.84 6.13 5.47
N ARG A 113 -0.78 6.95 5.50
CA ARG A 113 -0.77 8.29 4.88
C ARG A 113 -0.32 8.19 3.42
N LEU A 114 -0.61 9.21 2.60
CA LEU A 114 -0.16 9.27 1.21
C LEU A 114 1.37 9.15 1.07
N SER A 115 2.13 9.72 2.00
CA SER A 115 3.59 9.58 2.06
C SER A 115 4.05 8.13 2.23
N ASP A 116 3.35 7.37 3.08
CA ASP A 116 3.68 5.97 3.36
C ASP A 116 3.29 5.11 2.15
N ALA A 117 2.14 5.39 1.53
CA ALA A 117 1.71 4.75 0.30
C ALA A 117 2.70 5.01 -0.85
N ALA A 118 3.18 6.25 -1.00
CA ALA A 118 4.18 6.60 -2.01
C ALA A 118 5.51 5.90 -1.73
N ALA A 119 6.02 5.96 -0.50
CA ALA A 119 7.25 5.28 -0.08
C ALA A 119 7.22 3.78 -0.42
N ARG A 120 6.11 3.13 -0.08
CA ARG A 120 5.88 1.70 -0.25
C ARG A 120 5.70 1.27 -1.69
N ASN A 121 5.20 2.15 -2.56
CA ASN A 121 4.96 1.86 -3.97
C ASN A 121 6.08 2.37 -4.89
N LEU A 122 6.91 3.32 -4.48
CA LEU A 122 8.16 3.62 -5.19
C LEU A 122 9.13 2.43 -5.13
N LEU A 123 9.26 1.81 -3.95
CA LEU A 123 10.03 0.57 -3.78
C LEU A 123 9.41 -0.64 -4.47
N ARG A 124 8.19 -0.51 -5.01
CA ARG A 124 7.60 -1.54 -5.87
C ARG A 124 8.45 -1.76 -7.12
N ALA A 125 9.10 -0.72 -7.63
CA ALA A 125 10.03 -0.85 -8.75
C ALA A 125 11.14 -1.87 -8.44
N ALA A 126 11.63 -1.89 -7.20
CA ALA A 126 12.60 -2.88 -6.73
C ALA A 126 11.95 -4.25 -6.49
N ASP A 127 10.77 -4.30 -5.88
CA ASP A 127 10.02 -5.56 -5.66
C ASP A 127 9.68 -6.28 -6.99
N MET A 128 9.54 -5.53 -8.09
CA MET A 128 9.27 -6.03 -9.44
C MET A 128 10.46 -6.74 -10.08
N LEU A 129 11.66 -6.60 -9.52
CA LEU A 129 12.88 -7.19 -10.05
C LEU A 129 13.27 -8.46 -9.26
N PRO A 130 13.74 -9.53 -9.92
CA PRO A 130 13.58 -9.79 -11.34
C PRO A 130 12.10 -9.91 -11.74
N PRO A 131 11.73 -9.53 -12.98
CA PRO A 131 10.37 -9.72 -13.47
C PRO A 131 9.94 -11.20 -13.37
N PRO A 132 8.66 -11.50 -13.07
CA PRO A 132 7.54 -10.59 -12.86
C PRO A 132 7.15 -10.48 -11.37
N TYR A 133 7.93 -9.79 -10.52
CA TYR A 133 7.67 -9.60 -9.07
C TYR A 133 8.28 -10.67 -8.14
N LEU A 134 9.41 -11.27 -8.52
CA LEU A 134 10.01 -12.38 -7.76
C LEU A 134 10.51 -11.97 -6.37
N LEU A 135 11.25 -10.85 -6.27
CA LEU A 135 11.80 -10.39 -4.98
C LEU A 135 10.69 -10.04 -3.98
N GLY A 136 9.67 -9.30 -4.42
CA GLY A 136 8.55 -8.94 -3.56
C GLY A 136 7.80 -10.16 -3.02
N ALA A 137 7.57 -11.18 -3.86
CA ALA A 137 6.92 -12.43 -3.45
C ALA A 137 7.77 -13.22 -2.45
N LEU A 138 9.07 -13.35 -2.71
CA LEU A 138 10.02 -14.04 -1.84
C LEU A 138 10.11 -13.39 -0.46
N LEU A 139 10.21 -12.06 -0.39
CA LEU A 139 10.27 -11.32 0.87
C LEU A 139 8.99 -11.51 1.70
N VAL A 140 7.82 -11.48 1.06
CA VAL A 140 6.55 -11.73 1.75
C VAL A 140 6.47 -13.18 2.26
N ALA A 141 7.00 -14.15 1.52
CA ALA A 141 6.99 -15.55 1.94
C ALA A 141 7.92 -15.82 3.14
N ILE A 142 9.08 -15.16 3.20
CA ILE A 142 10.09 -15.39 4.24
C ILE A 142 9.83 -14.54 5.49
N HIS A 143 9.28 -13.33 5.34
CA HIS A 143 9.17 -12.41 6.46
C HIS A 143 8.08 -12.85 7.47
N PRO A 144 8.35 -12.85 8.80
CA PRO A 144 7.40 -13.33 9.83
C PRO A 144 6.04 -12.61 9.87
N ARG A 145 5.98 -11.37 9.38
CA ARG A 145 4.75 -10.56 9.25
C ARG A 145 4.29 -10.38 7.79
N GLY A 146 4.84 -11.17 6.87
CA GLY A 146 4.62 -11.09 5.44
C GLY A 146 4.85 -9.69 4.87
N LYS A 147 6.02 -9.07 5.09
CA LYS A 147 6.30 -7.71 4.60
C LYS A 147 7.18 -7.76 3.36
N ARG A 148 6.85 -7.00 2.32
CA ARG A 148 7.75 -6.75 1.18
C ARG A 148 8.72 -5.60 1.50
N LEU A 149 9.65 -5.30 0.59
CA LEU A 149 10.64 -4.24 0.77
C LEU A 149 9.99 -2.88 1.10
N GLY A 150 9.00 -2.49 0.29
CA GLY A 150 8.26 -1.26 0.51
C GLY A 150 7.55 -1.20 1.86
N ASP A 151 7.05 -2.34 2.37
CA ASP A 151 6.34 -2.41 3.67
C ASP A 151 7.30 -2.21 4.84
N LEU A 152 8.54 -2.68 4.71
CA LEU A 152 9.59 -2.49 5.72
C LEU A 152 9.95 -1.01 5.83
N VAL A 153 10.27 -0.36 4.71
CA VAL A 153 10.71 1.04 4.67
C VAL A 153 9.58 2.00 5.10
N ALA A 154 8.35 1.73 4.66
CA ALA A 154 7.18 2.54 5.02
C ALA A 154 6.65 2.24 6.43
N GLY A 155 7.07 1.15 7.09
CA GLY A 155 6.56 0.76 8.40
C GLY A 155 5.09 0.34 8.35
N THR A 156 4.72 -0.42 7.32
CA THR A 156 3.34 -0.85 7.05
C THR A 156 3.19 -2.36 7.01
N VAL A 157 1.95 -2.83 7.13
CA VAL A 157 1.57 -4.24 7.12
C VAL A 157 0.19 -4.38 6.49
N VAL A 158 -0.05 -5.50 5.79
CA VAL A 158 -1.35 -5.79 5.19
C VAL A 158 -2.11 -6.75 6.08
N VAL A 159 -3.30 -6.33 6.50
CA VAL A 159 -4.20 -7.06 7.39
C VAL A 159 -5.48 -7.41 6.66
N ARG A 160 -6.19 -8.44 7.11
CA ARG A 160 -7.56 -8.72 6.68
C ARG A 160 -8.47 -7.63 7.23
N ASP A 161 -9.08 -6.91 6.30
CA ASP A 161 -10.22 -6.05 6.57
C ASP A 161 -11.44 -6.96 6.59
N GLN A 162 -11.67 -7.63 7.71
CA GLN A 162 -12.92 -8.35 7.86
C GLN A 162 -14.04 -7.31 7.76
N PRO A 163 -14.97 -7.43 6.79
CA PRO A 163 -16.08 -6.50 6.70
C PRO A 163 -16.74 -6.43 8.07
N VAL A 164 -17.28 -5.27 8.43
CA VAL A 164 -18.23 -5.18 9.53
C VAL A 164 -19.42 -6.04 9.10
N ILE A 165 -19.32 -7.35 9.31
CA ILE A 165 -20.47 -8.22 9.39
C ILE A 165 -21.30 -7.51 10.43
N THR A 166 -22.48 -7.09 10.00
CA THR A 166 -23.61 -6.70 10.81
C THR A 166 -23.75 -7.70 11.96
N ALA A 167 -22.98 -7.52 13.03
CA ALA A 167 -23.23 -8.04 14.36
C ALA A 167 -24.40 -7.22 14.95
N ALA A 168 -25.46 -7.17 14.16
CA ALA A 168 -26.76 -6.56 14.37
C ALA A 168 -27.66 -6.82 13.14
N ALA A 169 -27.51 -7.94 12.43
CA ALA A 169 -28.73 -8.71 12.25
C ALA A 169 -29.07 -9.14 13.68
N GLY A 170 -30.17 -8.64 14.23
CA GLY A 170 -30.76 -9.29 15.40
C GLY A 170 -30.95 -10.79 15.11
N PRO A 171 -31.38 -11.61 16.09
CA PRO A 171 -31.89 -12.93 15.73
C PRO A 171 -32.78 -12.76 14.50
N PRO A 172 -32.53 -13.52 13.41
CA PRO A 172 -33.17 -13.28 12.12
C PRO A 172 -34.65 -13.03 12.37
N ALA A 173 -35.17 -11.94 11.80
CA ALA A 173 -36.59 -11.66 11.82
C ALA A 173 -37.27 -12.97 11.45
N ALA A 174 -38.12 -13.47 12.35
CA ALA A 174 -38.68 -14.81 12.32
C ALA A 174 -39.35 -15.07 10.96
N GLU A 175 -38.58 -15.61 10.02
CA GLU A 175 -39.09 -16.17 8.78
C GLU A 175 -39.65 -17.54 9.14
N ALA A 176 -40.96 -17.55 9.39
CA ALA A 176 -41.88 -18.66 9.19
C ALA A 176 -41.29 -20.09 9.33
N GLU A 177 -40.83 -20.47 10.52
CA GLU A 177 -40.54 -21.86 10.86
C GLU A 177 -41.69 -22.46 11.67
N SER A 178 -42.53 -23.25 10.97
CA SER A 178 -43.40 -24.34 11.43
C SER A 178 -43.87 -24.32 12.90
N ASP A 179 -45.16 -24.05 13.10
CA ASP A 179 -45.91 -24.16 14.37
C ASP A 179 -46.00 -25.60 14.95
N ALA A 180 -45.23 -26.57 14.44
CA ALA A 180 -45.36 -27.99 14.81
C ALA A 180 -44.65 -28.40 16.12
N ALA A 181 -43.67 -27.62 16.61
CA ALA A 181 -42.78 -28.11 17.68
C ALA A 181 -43.38 -28.05 19.10
N GLY A 182 -44.38 -27.20 19.37
CA GLY A 182 -44.99 -27.04 20.69
C GLY A 182 -44.18 -26.20 21.68
N ALA A 183 -44.59 -26.17 22.95
CA ALA A 183 -43.90 -25.43 24.02
C ALA A 183 -42.68 -26.22 24.57
N PRO A 184 -41.64 -25.55 25.12
CA PRO A 184 -40.54 -26.23 25.79
C PRO A 184 -41.05 -27.17 26.89
N GLU A 185 -40.62 -28.42 26.87
CA GLU A 185 -41.03 -29.39 27.88
C GLU A 185 -40.04 -29.45 29.05
N LEU A 186 -38.76 -29.18 28.79
CA LEU A 186 -37.70 -29.30 29.78
C LEU A 186 -37.45 -27.97 30.50
N SER A 187 -37.11 -28.04 31.78
CA SER A 187 -36.63 -26.88 32.54
C SER A 187 -35.28 -26.38 32.00
N ASP A 188 -34.91 -25.13 32.31
CA ASP A 188 -33.64 -24.55 31.88
C ASP A 188 -32.42 -25.29 32.44
N GLU A 189 -32.54 -25.87 33.63
CA GLU A 189 -31.50 -26.66 34.25
C GLU A 189 -31.31 -28.01 33.55
N GLU A 190 -32.42 -28.70 33.24
CA GLU A 190 -32.40 -29.95 32.47
C GLU A 190 -31.86 -29.73 31.05
N PHE A 191 -32.28 -28.64 30.39
CA PHE A 191 -31.80 -28.30 29.05
C PHE A 191 -30.31 -27.94 29.05
N ARG A 192 -29.79 -27.32 30.12
CA ARG A 192 -28.36 -27.04 30.28
C ARG A 192 -27.55 -28.32 30.38
N VAL A 193 -28.01 -29.28 31.18
CA VAL A 193 -27.37 -30.60 31.31
C VAL A 193 -27.34 -31.33 29.97
N LEU A 194 -28.43 -31.29 29.21
CA LEU A 194 -28.52 -31.86 27.85
C LEU A 194 -27.60 -31.17 26.84
N ARG A 195 -27.50 -29.84 26.90
CA ARG A 195 -26.60 -29.05 26.05
C ARG A 195 -25.14 -29.38 26.36
N GLU A 196 -24.75 -29.33 27.62
CA GLU A 196 -23.37 -29.58 28.05
C GLU A 196 -22.93 -31.01 27.72
N PHE A 197 -23.84 -31.99 27.87
CA PHE A 197 -23.60 -33.35 27.39
C PHE A 197 -23.46 -33.41 25.87
N SER A 198 -24.36 -32.78 25.11
CA SER A 198 -24.34 -32.81 23.63
C SER A 198 -23.09 -32.15 23.04
N ASP A 199 -22.65 -31.03 23.61
CA ASP A 199 -21.45 -30.30 23.16
C ASP A 199 -20.15 -31.08 23.46
N ARG A 200 -20.10 -31.81 24.58
CA ARG A 200 -18.91 -32.59 24.99
C ARG A 200 -18.90 -34.03 24.49
N SER A 201 -20.06 -34.60 24.13
CA SER A 201 -20.23 -35.99 23.69
C SER A 201 -19.28 -36.42 22.55
N PRO A 202 -19.00 -35.60 21.52
CA PRO A 202 -18.06 -35.98 20.45
C PRO A 202 -16.61 -36.16 20.92
N ALA A 203 -16.21 -35.48 22.00
CA ALA A 203 -14.85 -35.51 22.55
C ALA A 203 -14.64 -36.59 23.64
N LEU A 204 -15.71 -37.27 24.08
CA LEU A 204 -15.63 -38.29 25.13
C LEU A 204 -15.33 -39.69 24.56
N PRO A 205 -14.46 -40.49 25.22
CA PRO A 205 -14.27 -41.90 24.90
C PRO A 205 -15.60 -42.67 24.95
N ALA A 206 -15.81 -43.57 23.97
CA ALA A 206 -17.05 -44.34 23.81
C ALA A 206 -17.61 -44.97 25.11
N PRO A 207 -16.84 -45.69 25.95
CA PRO A 207 -17.38 -46.31 27.16
C PRO A 207 -17.81 -45.28 28.22
N THR A 208 -17.13 -44.14 28.31
CA THR A 208 -17.47 -43.04 29.22
C THR A 208 -18.71 -42.31 28.75
N ARG A 209 -18.80 -42.03 27.44
CA ARG A 209 -19.96 -41.42 26.80
C ARG A 209 -21.23 -42.24 27.01
N GLU A 210 -21.16 -43.55 26.83
CA GLU A 210 -22.31 -44.45 27.02
C GLU A 210 -22.76 -44.58 28.49
N ARG A 211 -21.81 -44.54 29.44
CA ARG A 211 -22.13 -44.53 30.87
C ARG A 211 -22.83 -43.23 31.27
N LEU A 212 -22.24 -42.08 30.95
CA LEU A 212 -22.82 -40.76 31.22
C LEU A 212 -24.19 -40.59 30.54
N ALA A 213 -24.32 -41.05 29.30
CA ALA A 213 -25.60 -41.01 28.59
C ALA A 213 -26.67 -41.83 29.31
N ARG A 214 -26.33 -43.03 29.83
CA ARG A 214 -27.26 -43.85 30.61
C ARG A 214 -27.67 -43.16 31.91
N ASP A 215 -26.72 -42.59 32.63
CA ASP A 215 -26.98 -41.91 33.90
C ASP A 215 -27.90 -40.68 33.71
N ILE A 216 -27.66 -39.91 32.65
CA ILE A 216 -28.48 -38.74 32.30
C ILE A 216 -29.85 -39.18 31.76
N ALA A 217 -29.90 -40.18 30.87
CA ALA A 217 -31.15 -40.70 30.32
C ALA A 217 -32.04 -41.36 31.39
N ALA A 218 -31.46 -41.89 32.47
CA ALA A 218 -32.21 -42.42 33.61
C ALA A 218 -33.03 -41.33 34.32
N ARG A 219 -32.53 -40.09 34.39
CA ARG A 219 -33.25 -38.95 34.98
C ARG A 219 -34.50 -38.56 34.19
N PHE A 220 -34.52 -38.84 32.88
CA PHE A 220 -35.65 -38.58 31.99
C PHE A 220 -36.56 -39.81 31.80
N ALA A 221 -36.27 -40.93 32.46
CA ALA A 221 -36.94 -42.21 32.23
C ALA A 221 -38.44 -42.21 32.55
N SER A 222 -38.86 -41.48 33.58
CA SER A 222 -40.27 -41.36 33.98
C SER A 222 -41.10 -40.52 33.00
N ARG A 223 -40.46 -39.58 32.29
CA ARG A 223 -41.13 -38.62 31.41
C ARG A 223 -41.23 -39.08 29.96
N TYR A 224 -40.35 -40.00 29.54
CA TYR A 224 -40.31 -40.55 28.18
C TYR A 224 -40.29 -42.10 28.21
N PRO A 225 -41.45 -42.75 28.41
CA PRO A 225 -41.55 -44.21 28.55
C PRO A 225 -41.19 -44.98 27.27
N HIS A 226 -41.45 -44.37 26.10
CA HIS A 226 -41.20 -44.94 24.77
C HIS A 226 -39.94 -44.34 24.13
N ARG A 227 -38.78 -44.52 24.78
CA ARG A 227 -37.50 -44.01 24.28
C ARG A 227 -36.82 -44.96 23.28
N PRO A 228 -36.09 -44.45 22.26
CA PRO A 228 -35.35 -45.28 21.32
C PRO A 228 -34.25 -46.12 22.00
N ALA A 229 -33.87 -47.23 21.36
CA ALA A 229 -32.73 -48.04 21.80
C ALA A 229 -31.42 -47.22 21.62
N GLY A 230 -30.76 -46.90 22.74
CA GLY A 230 -29.49 -46.17 22.78
C GLY A 230 -29.58 -44.81 23.49
N ALA A 231 -28.99 -44.72 24.68
CA ALA A 231 -29.07 -43.53 25.53
C ALA A 231 -28.46 -42.27 24.87
N VAL A 232 -27.38 -42.42 24.10
CA VAL A 232 -26.73 -41.31 23.39
C VAL A 232 -27.63 -40.76 22.28
N ALA A 233 -28.24 -41.66 21.48
CA ALA A 233 -29.13 -41.28 20.40
C ALA A 233 -30.42 -40.64 20.93
N PHE A 234 -30.97 -41.17 22.04
CA PHE A 234 -32.11 -40.58 22.74
C PHE A 234 -31.82 -39.15 23.21
N LEU A 235 -30.71 -38.91 23.93
CA LEU A 235 -30.38 -37.57 24.43
C LEU A 235 -30.09 -36.58 23.31
N ALA A 236 -29.45 -37.02 22.21
CA ALA A 236 -29.23 -36.19 21.03
C ALA A 236 -30.54 -35.85 20.28
N GLY A 237 -31.48 -36.79 20.23
CA GLY A 237 -32.85 -36.55 19.74
C GLY A 237 -33.58 -35.53 20.61
N LEU A 238 -33.64 -35.79 21.91
CA LEU A 238 -34.29 -34.92 22.90
C LEU A 238 -33.72 -33.50 22.90
N TYR A 239 -32.39 -33.35 22.78
CA TYR A 239 -31.76 -32.03 22.65
C TYR A 239 -32.19 -31.30 21.38
N ARG A 240 -32.26 -31.98 20.22
CA ARG A 240 -32.70 -31.37 18.96
C ARG A 240 -34.17 -30.93 19.02
N ASP A 241 -35.03 -31.78 19.58
CA ASP A 241 -36.47 -31.52 19.68
C ASP A 241 -36.75 -30.35 20.65
N GLU A 242 -36.05 -30.32 21.79
CA GLU A 242 -36.17 -29.23 22.76
C GLU A 242 -35.53 -27.92 22.25
N LEU A 243 -34.44 -28.00 21.49
CA LEU A 243 -33.83 -26.84 20.83
C LEU A 243 -34.78 -26.25 19.76
N ALA A 244 -35.49 -27.10 19.02
CA ALA A 244 -36.50 -26.66 18.06
C ALA A 244 -37.68 -25.96 18.76
N ARG A 245 -38.20 -26.54 19.86
CA ARG A 245 -39.25 -25.93 20.70
C ARG A 245 -38.86 -24.56 21.26
N ARG A 246 -37.63 -24.43 21.74
CA ARG A 246 -37.10 -23.20 22.36
C ARG A 246 -36.76 -22.12 21.33
N ARG A 247 -36.44 -22.50 20.09
CA ARG A 247 -36.29 -21.56 18.95
C ARG A 247 -37.64 -21.09 18.40
N GLY A 248 -38.70 -21.88 18.56
CA GLY A 248 -40.05 -21.54 18.11
C GLY A 248 -40.75 -20.44 18.92
N ARG A 249 -41.94 -20.03 18.44
CA ARG A 249 -42.75 -18.91 18.97
C ARG A 249 -43.07 -19.02 20.47
N PHE A 250 -43.26 -20.23 20.99
CA PHE A 250 -43.56 -20.50 22.41
C PHE A 250 -42.32 -20.39 23.31
N GLY A 251 -41.13 -20.69 22.80
CA GLY A 251 -39.85 -20.48 23.51
C GLY A 251 -39.57 -19.01 23.77
N ALA A 252 -39.89 -18.12 22.82
CA ALA A 252 -39.76 -16.67 22.98
C ALA A 252 -40.71 -16.09 24.06
N ARG A 253 -41.83 -16.76 24.35
CA ARG A 253 -42.80 -16.37 25.39
C ARG A 253 -42.41 -16.91 26.78
N ALA A 254 -41.82 -18.11 26.83
CA ALA A 254 -41.23 -18.70 28.04
C ALA A 254 -39.91 -18.04 28.47
N ALA A 255 -39.16 -17.45 27.52
CA ALA A 255 -37.97 -16.64 27.79
C ALA A 255 -38.27 -15.24 28.38
N ARG A 256 -39.55 -14.89 28.54
CA ARG A 256 -39.96 -13.73 29.33
C ARG A 256 -39.89 -14.16 30.80
N PRO A 257 -39.02 -13.57 31.63
CA PRO A 257 -38.78 -14.10 32.96
C PRO A 257 -40.08 -14.05 33.77
N ALA A 258 -40.53 -15.21 34.24
CA ALA A 258 -41.26 -15.26 35.49
C ALA A 258 -40.37 -14.56 36.54
N LYS A 259 -40.97 -13.69 37.35
CA LYS A 259 -40.25 -12.99 38.43
C LYS A 259 -39.56 -14.01 39.33
N GLY A 260 -38.26 -14.23 39.12
CA GLY A 260 -37.39 -15.04 39.97
C GLY A 260 -36.80 -16.27 39.26
N GLY A 261 -35.48 -16.22 39.00
CA GLY A 261 -34.65 -17.41 38.71
C GLY A 261 -34.13 -17.50 37.28
N GLY A 262 -32.80 -17.42 37.11
CA GLY A 262 -32.11 -17.77 35.85
C GLY A 262 -31.49 -16.61 35.08
N ALA A 263 -30.60 -15.85 35.71
CA ALA A 263 -29.77 -14.85 35.07
C ALA A 263 -28.98 -15.45 33.88
N GLY A 264 -29.13 -14.91 32.66
CA GLY A 264 -28.25 -15.25 31.53
C GLY A 264 -26.76 -15.06 31.88
N SER A 265 -25.83 -15.42 31.00
CA SER A 265 -24.42 -15.16 31.31
C SER A 265 -24.18 -13.65 31.50
N VAL A 266 -23.14 -13.27 32.27
CA VAL A 266 -22.76 -11.85 32.42
C VAL A 266 -22.51 -11.21 31.04
N ALA A 267 -21.97 -12.00 30.10
CA ALA A 267 -21.77 -11.62 28.71
C ALA A 267 -23.09 -11.36 27.95
N GLU A 268 -24.10 -12.23 28.08
CA GLU A 268 -25.40 -12.06 27.42
C GLU A 268 -26.12 -10.78 27.89
N ARG A 269 -26.06 -10.48 29.20
CA ARG A 269 -26.60 -9.22 29.74
C ARG A 269 -25.85 -7.99 29.22
N LEU A 270 -24.52 -8.09 29.10
CA LEU A 270 -23.69 -7.01 28.55
C LEU A 270 -24.13 -6.69 27.11
N VAL A 271 -24.26 -7.72 26.27
CA VAL A 271 -24.70 -7.59 24.86
C VAL A 271 -26.10 -7.00 24.78
N ALA A 272 -27.06 -7.56 25.51
CA ALA A 272 -28.44 -7.09 25.50
C ALA A 272 -28.55 -5.60 25.88
N ARG A 273 -27.77 -5.16 26.89
CA ARG A 273 -27.80 -3.77 27.38
C ARG A 273 -27.06 -2.78 26.48
N LYS A 274 -25.98 -3.20 25.82
CA LYS A 274 -25.03 -2.30 25.14
C LYS A 274 -25.14 -2.30 23.61
N SER A 275 -25.79 -3.29 23.00
CA SER A 275 -25.92 -3.44 21.55
C SER A 275 -26.41 -2.18 20.81
N THR A 276 -27.37 -1.44 21.36
CA THR A 276 -27.86 -0.18 20.77
C THR A 276 -26.77 0.89 20.76
N ARG A 277 -26.03 1.06 21.86
CA ARG A 277 -24.92 2.03 21.94
C ARG A 277 -23.78 1.67 20.98
N TRP A 278 -23.50 0.38 20.81
CA TRP A 278 -22.50 -0.08 19.85
C TRP A 278 -22.89 0.29 18.41
N ARG A 279 -24.16 0.12 18.03
CA ARG A 279 -24.68 0.56 16.72
C ARG A 279 -24.63 2.08 16.53
N GLU A 280 -24.99 2.86 17.55
CA GLU A 280 -24.86 4.33 17.50
C GLU A 280 -23.42 4.77 17.28
N PHE A 281 -22.49 4.17 18.04
CA PHE A 281 -21.07 4.48 17.88
C PHE A 281 -20.53 4.00 16.53
N GLN A 282 -21.02 2.89 15.99
CA GLN A 282 -20.67 2.44 14.64
C GLN A 282 -21.06 3.48 13.58
N ALA A 283 -22.31 3.95 13.61
CA ALA A 283 -22.78 4.97 12.67
C ALA A 283 -21.96 6.27 12.80
N LEU A 284 -21.64 6.67 14.04
CA LEU A 284 -20.81 7.84 14.31
C LEU A 284 -19.37 7.64 13.81
N ALA A 285 -18.74 6.50 14.10
CA ALA A 285 -17.40 6.17 13.63
C ALA A 285 -17.33 6.10 12.10
N GLU A 286 -18.37 5.59 11.43
CA GLU A 286 -18.47 5.61 9.97
C GLU A 286 -18.58 7.03 9.40
N ARG A 287 -19.41 7.88 10.02
CA ARG A 287 -19.53 9.30 9.66
C ARG A 287 -18.18 10.03 9.81
N VAL A 288 -17.55 9.92 10.97
CA VAL A 288 -16.23 10.53 11.26
C VAL A 288 -15.17 9.97 10.32
N SER A 289 -15.21 8.67 10.03
CA SER A 289 -14.27 8.07 9.08
C SER A 289 -14.42 8.68 7.67
N ARG A 290 -15.66 8.95 7.22
CA ARG A 290 -15.97 9.53 5.90
C ARG A 290 -15.69 11.03 5.84
N ARG A 291 -16.17 11.80 6.82
CA ARG A 291 -16.15 13.28 6.81
C ARG A 291 -15.02 13.91 7.61
N GLY A 292 -14.27 13.13 8.38
CA GLY A 292 -13.21 13.59 9.28
C GLY A 292 -13.76 14.04 10.64
N LEU A 293 -12.85 14.23 11.61
CA LEU A 293 -13.18 14.74 12.95
C LEU A 293 -13.62 16.20 12.92
N ASP A 294 -13.17 16.99 11.94
CA ASP A 294 -13.54 18.42 11.79
C ASP A 294 -15.04 18.63 11.46
N ASP A 295 -15.75 17.58 11.02
CA ASP A 295 -17.21 17.61 10.83
C ASP A 295 -17.97 17.54 12.17
N LEU A 296 -17.29 17.22 13.26
CA LEU A 296 -17.85 17.23 14.60
C LEU A 296 -17.80 18.64 15.17
N SER A 297 -18.92 19.08 15.74
CA SER A 297 -18.96 20.30 16.54
C SER A 297 -18.07 20.17 17.79
N ALA A 298 -17.71 21.30 18.40
CA ALA A 298 -16.86 21.35 19.59
C ALA A 298 -17.38 20.50 20.77
N GLY A 299 -18.69 20.26 20.86
CA GLY A 299 -19.30 19.38 21.86
C GLY A 299 -19.35 17.89 21.46
N GLU A 300 -19.34 17.58 20.16
CA GLU A 300 -19.43 16.20 19.65
C GLU A 300 -18.08 15.47 19.70
N LEU A 301 -16.96 16.19 19.62
CA LEU A 301 -15.62 15.60 19.60
C LEU A 301 -15.22 14.95 20.95
N PRO A 302 -15.47 15.57 22.12
CA PRO A 302 -15.32 14.90 23.41
C PRO A 302 -16.28 13.71 23.57
N ASP A 303 -17.51 13.82 23.05
CA ASP A 303 -18.50 12.73 23.13
C ASP A 303 -18.05 11.51 22.31
N PHE A 304 -17.47 11.73 21.12
CA PHE A 304 -16.89 10.68 20.30
C PHE A 304 -15.76 9.94 21.03
N ALA A 305 -14.81 10.68 21.61
CA ALA A 305 -13.69 10.09 22.37
C ALA A 305 -14.19 9.32 23.61
N ARG A 306 -15.20 9.84 24.32
CA ARG A 306 -15.83 9.15 25.46
C ARG A 306 -16.50 7.85 25.02
N ARG A 307 -17.30 7.86 23.95
CA ARG A 307 -17.95 6.66 23.41
C ARG A 307 -16.94 5.62 22.92
N TYR A 308 -15.84 6.06 22.30
CA TYR A 308 -14.74 5.19 21.90
C TYR A 308 -14.14 4.45 23.11
N ARG A 309 -13.78 5.18 24.18
CA ARG A 309 -13.27 4.57 25.43
C ARG A 309 -14.26 3.61 26.08
N GLU A 310 -15.55 3.93 26.05
CA GLU A 310 -16.59 3.04 26.56
C GLU A 310 -16.64 1.71 25.79
N VAL A 311 -16.53 1.75 24.46
CA VAL A 311 -16.53 0.55 23.61
C VAL A 311 -15.23 -0.25 23.82
N ALA A 312 -14.09 0.41 23.96
CA ALA A 312 -12.82 -0.22 24.30
C ALA A 312 -12.90 -0.96 25.65
N ALA A 313 -13.50 -0.35 26.67
CA ALA A 313 -13.76 -0.99 27.95
C ALA A 313 -14.79 -2.14 27.85
N ASP A 314 -15.81 -2.01 27.00
CA ASP A 314 -16.78 -3.08 26.74
C ASP A 314 -16.11 -4.30 26.09
N LEU A 315 -15.13 -4.09 25.19
CA LEU A 315 -14.33 -5.17 24.61
C LEU A 315 -13.49 -5.89 25.66
N ALA A 316 -12.77 -5.16 26.51
CA ALA A 316 -11.97 -5.75 27.59
C ALA A 316 -12.85 -6.59 28.54
N ARG A 317 -14.05 -6.10 28.89
CA ARG A 317 -15.05 -6.86 29.66
C ARG A 317 -15.54 -8.10 28.93
N ALA A 318 -15.86 -7.99 27.64
CA ALA A 318 -16.36 -9.11 26.84
C ALA A 318 -15.34 -10.26 26.76
N ARG A 319 -14.05 -9.95 26.60
CA ARG A 319 -12.96 -10.94 26.66
C ARG A 319 -12.83 -11.58 28.03
N THR A 320 -12.86 -10.76 29.10
CA THR A 320 -12.73 -11.24 30.48
C THR A 320 -13.86 -12.19 30.88
N TYR A 321 -15.09 -11.90 30.44
CA TYR A 321 -16.27 -12.72 30.76
C TYR A 321 -16.51 -13.89 29.79
N GLY A 322 -15.62 -14.11 28.82
CA GLY A 322 -15.76 -15.20 27.85
C GLY A 322 -17.01 -15.08 26.97
N ALA A 323 -17.30 -13.85 26.50
CA ALA A 323 -18.41 -13.63 25.58
C ALA A 323 -18.23 -14.40 24.25
N ASP A 324 -19.34 -14.63 23.54
CA ASP A 324 -19.33 -15.29 22.24
C ASP A 324 -18.30 -14.66 21.29
N ALA A 325 -17.59 -15.49 20.52
CA ALA A 325 -16.53 -15.06 19.61
C ALA A 325 -17.02 -14.00 18.61
N LEU A 326 -18.28 -14.06 18.17
CA LEU A 326 -18.88 -13.05 17.28
C LEU A 326 -19.00 -11.68 17.94
N VAL A 327 -19.32 -11.64 19.23
CA VAL A 327 -19.43 -10.39 20.00
C VAL A 327 -18.07 -9.77 20.20
N VAL A 328 -17.08 -10.56 20.60
CA VAL A 328 -15.70 -10.11 20.80
C VAL A 328 -15.14 -9.56 19.48
N THR A 329 -15.28 -10.32 18.38
CA THR A 329 -14.84 -9.90 17.05
C THR A 329 -15.55 -8.62 16.58
N GLY A 330 -16.85 -8.49 16.86
CA GLY A 330 -17.63 -7.29 16.53
C GLY A 330 -17.13 -6.05 17.28
N LEU A 331 -16.83 -6.19 18.57
CA LEU A 331 -16.29 -5.11 19.40
C LEU A 331 -14.86 -4.74 19.02
N GLU A 332 -14.00 -5.70 18.70
CA GLU A 332 -12.65 -5.45 18.17
C GLU A 332 -12.68 -4.58 16.92
N ARG A 333 -13.57 -4.91 15.97
CA ARG A 333 -13.76 -4.11 14.75
C ARG A 333 -14.24 -2.69 15.07
N LEU A 334 -15.17 -2.55 16.02
CA LEU A 334 -15.72 -1.26 16.40
C LEU A 334 -14.67 -0.37 17.10
N VAL A 335 -13.85 -0.96 17.99
CA VAL A 335 -12.71 -0.28 18.61
C VAL A 335 -11.67 0.09 17.55
N ALA A 336 -11.34 -0.81 16.63
CA ALA A 336 -10.39 -0.51 15.55
C ALA A 336 -10.88 0.63 14.63
N ALA A 337 -12.19 0.66 14.31
CA ALA A 337 -12.80 1.74 13.54
C ALA A 337 -12.76 3.08 14.30
N GLY A 338 -13.13 3.07 15.58
CA GLY A 338 -13.06 4.24 16.44
C GLY A 338 -11.63 4.77 16.63
N HIS A 339 -10.67 3.88 16.83
CA HIS A 339 -9.25 4.20 16.96
C HIS A 339 -8.71 4.86 15.69
N GLY A 340 -8.97 4.25 14.52
CA GLY A 340 -8.55 4.81 13.24
C GLY A 340 -9.19 6.15 12.90
N ALA A 341 -10.40 6.41 13.40
CA ALA A 341 -11.09 7.68 13.26
C ALA A 341 -10.55 8.75 14.22
N LEU A 342 -10.27 8.41 15.48
CA LEU A 342 -9.82 9.33 16.52
C LEU A 342 -8.35 9.75 16.33
N TYR A 343 -7.47 8.80 16.04
CA TYR A 343 -6.02 9.03 15.92
C TYR A 343 -5.59 9.28 14.47
N ARG A 344 -6.48 9.88 13.67
CA ARG A 344 -6.18 10.23 12.29
C ARG A 344 -5.31 11.49 12.24
N ASP A 345 -4.13 11.38 11.67
CA ASP A 345 -3.26 12.54 11.45
C ASP A 345 -3.85 13.54 10.43
N GLU A 346 -4.21 14.73 10.93
CA GLU A 346 -4.96 15.80 10.28
C GLU A 346 -4.47 16.34 8.92
N ARG A 347 -5.45 16.83 8.16
CA ARG A 347 -5.52 17.26 6.74
C ARG A 347 -4.58 18.38 6.23
N ARG A 348 -3.43 18.69 6.83
CA ARG A 348 -2.43 19.58 6.18
C ARG A 348 -1.60 18.87 5.09
N THR A 349 -2.26 18.14 4.19
CA THR A 349 -1.60 17.36 3.14
C THR A 349 -0.75 18.25 2.25
N TRP A 350 -1.30 19.39 1.78
CA TRP A 350 -0.58 20.32 0.91
C TRP A 350 0.60 21.00 1.61
N GLY A 351 0.42 21.51 2.83
CA GLY A 351 1.51 22.11 3.61
C GLY A 351 2.64 21.12 3.90
N ARG A 352 2.31 19.84 4.15
CA ARG A 352 3.30 18.77 4.33
C ARG A 352 4.01 18.39 3.04
N ILE A 353 3.29 18.29 1.92
CA ILE A 353 3.90 18.03 0.61
C ILE A 353 4.86 19.17 0.24
N LEU A 354 4.44 20.42 0.41
CA LEU A 354 5.28 21.58 0.15
C LEU A 354 6.53 21.56 1.03
N ARG A 355 6.39 21.32 2.34
CA ARG A 355 7.53 21.16 3.25
C ARG A 355 8.44 20.00 2.84
N ALA A 356 7.88 18.87 2.44
CA ALA A 356 8.67 17.74 1.98
C ALA A 356 9.50 18.12 0.75
N ILE A 357 8.86 18.73 -0.26
CA ILE A 357 9.52 19.13 -1.51
C ILE A 357 10.54 20.25 -1.29
N THR A 358 10.24 21.27 -0.48
CA THR A 358 11.12 22.43 -0.33
C THR A 358 12.21 22.25 0.72
N VAL A 359 12.00 21.38 1.72
CA VAL A 359 12.91 21.22 2.87
C VAL A 359 13.51 19.82 2.95
N GLU A 360 12.69 18.77 3.01
CA GLU A 360 13.17 17.40 3.29
C GLU A 360 13.89 16.77 2.08
N CYS A 361 13.36 16.95 0.88
CA CYS A 361 13.90 16.44 -0.37
C CYS A 361 15.29 17.00 -0.70
N PRO A 362 15.54 18.33 -0.71
CA PRO A 362 16.87 18.85 -0.98
C PRO A 362 17.86 18.53 0.14
N ALA A 363 17.40 18.52 1.41
CA ALA A 363 18.24 18.11 2.53
C ALA A 363 18.73 16.66 2.37
N ALA A 364 17.87 15.75 1.91
CA ALA A 364 18.23 14.36 1.64
C ALA A 364 19.34 14.22 0.59
N VAL A 365 19.31 15.03 -0.47
CA VAL A 365 20.36 15.03 -1.51
C VAL A 365 21.69 15.56 -0.95
N VAL A 366 21.65 16.60 -0.12
CA VAL A 366 22.85 17.17 0.53
C VAL A 366 23.46 16.20 1.55
N GLU A 367 22.62 15.50 2.30
CA GLU A 367 23.01 14.44 3.23
C GLU A 367 23.71 13.30 2.47
N ALA A 368 23.17 12.91 1.32
CA ALA A 368 23.71 11.85 0.45
C ALA A 368 24.77 12.33 -0.57
N ARG A 369 25.35 13.54 -0.42
CA ARG A 369 26.23 14.16 -1.44
C ARG A 369 27.40 13.28 -1.91
N ARG A 370 27.94 12.43 -1.04
CA ARG A 370 29.03 11.50 -1.38
C ARG A 370 28.58 10.44 -2.39
N TYR A 371 27.34 9.95 -2.26
CA TYR A 371 26.74 9.02 -3.20
C TYR A 371 26.36 9.70 -4.51
N VAL A 372 25.95 10.96 -4.47
CA VAL A 372 25.72 11.76 -5.69
C VAL A 372 27.02 11.97 -6.45
N LEU A 373 28.11 12.29 -5.76
CA LEU A 373 29.44 12.38 -6.39
C LEU A 373 29.90 11.03 -6.97
N LEU A 374 29.70 9.93 -6.25
CA LEU A 374 29.97 8.60 -6.77
C LEU A 374 29.17 8.30 -8.04
N ALA A 375 27.87 8.59 -8.04
CA ALA A 375 27.00 8.39 -9.19
C ALA A 375 27.43 9.26 -10.39
N PHE A 376 27.83 10.51 -10.13
CA PHE A 376 28.44 11.37 -11.15
C PHE A 376 29.70 10.74 -11.74
N LEU A 377 30.62 10.23 -10.94
CA LEU A 377 31.86 9.62 -11.44
C LEU A 377 31.59 8.33 -12.24
N VAL A 378 30.70 7.46 -11.74
CA VAL A 378 30.28 6.22 -12.43
C VAL A 378 29.61 6.52 -13.77
N PHE A 379 28.96 7.67 -13.91
CA PHE A 379 28.39 8.13 -15.17
C PHE A 379 29.44 8.81 -16.08
N ALA A 380 30.23 9.74 -15.53
CA ALA A 380 31.13 10.61 -16.27
C ALA A 380 32.33 9.86 -16.87
N LEU A 381 32.86 8.86 -16.16
CA LEU A 381 34.00 8.08 -16.65
C LEU A 381 33.63 7.26 -17.92
N PRO A 382 32.55 6.46 -17.93
CA PRO A 382 32.07 5.82 -19.16
C PRO A 382 31.64 6.82 -20.25
N ALA A 383 31.08 7.97 -19.89
CA ALA A 383 30.74 9.01 -20.87
C ALA A 383 31.98 9.56 -21.59
N LEU A 384 33.04 9.87 -20.83
CA LEU A 384 34.31 10.30 -21.42
C LEU A 384 34.92 9.18 -22.28
N ALA A 385 34.93 7.94 -21.77
CA ALA A 385 35.44 6.79 -22.52
C ALA A 385 34.68 6.55 -23.82
N GLY A 386 33.34 6.62 -23.81
CA GLY A 386 32.50 6.50 -25.00
C GLY A 386 32.76 7.63 -26.00
N HIS A 387 32.90 8.86 -25.53
CA HIS A 387 33.23 10.00 -26.40
C HIS A 387 34.58 9.78 -27.10
N LEU A 388 35.63 9.50 -26.33
CA LEU A 388 36.98 9.29 -26.88
C LEU A 388 37.05 8.08 -27.80
N LEU A 389 36.40 6.96 -27.44
CA LEU A 389 36.36 5.75 -28.24
C LEU A 389 35.79 6.04 -29.64
N LEU A 390 34.67 6.75 -29.72
CA LEU A 390 34.05 7.06 -31.00
C LEU A 390 34.83 8.13 -31.77
N ARG A 391 35.48 9.07 -31.09
CA ARG A 391 36.41 10.03 -31.73
C ARG A 391 37.59 9.34 -32.40
N GLU A 392 38.17 8.32 -31.76
CA GLU A 392 39.32 7.58 -32.28
C GLU A 392 38.93 6.48 -33.29
N ARG A 393 37.79 5.82 -33.07
CA ARG A 393 37.31 4.68 -33.88
C ARG A 393 35.87 4.88 -34.36
N PRO A 394 35.64 5.74 -35.37
CA PRO A 394 34.29 6.04 -35.86
C PRO A 394 33.54 4.81 -36.39
N ALA A 395 34.26 3.80 -36.89
CA ALA A 395 33.66 2.56 -37.42
C ALA A 395 32.86 1.77 -36.38
N LEU A 396 33.11 1.97 -35.08
CA LEU A 396 32.36 1.30 -34.00
C LEU A 396 30.98 1.93 -33.74
N ALA A 397 30.61 3.00 -34.46
CA ALA A 397 29.33 3.68 -34.26
C ALA A 397 28.14 2.74 -34.50
N GLU A 398 28.16 1.95 -35.57
CA GLU A 398 27.10 1.01 -35.94
C GLU A 398 26.96 -0.17 -34.95
N GLU A 399 28.02 -0.48 -34.21
CA GLU A 399 28.01 -1.56 -33.20
C GLU A 399 27.55 -1.07 -31.82
N ILE A 400 27.86 0.18 -31.47
CA ILE A 400 27.69 0.73 -30.11
C ILE A 400 26.40 1.57 -30.00
N LEU A 401 26.07 2.34 -31.02
CA LEU A 401 24.95 3.26 -31.00
C LEU A 401 23.69 2.62 -31.54
N PRO A 402 22.51 2.91 -30.96
CA PRO A 402 21.25 2.54 -31.56
C PRO A 402 21.06 3.22 -32.92
N ASP A 403 20.42 2.52 -33.87
CA ASP A 403 20.11 3.02 -35.22
C ASP A 403 19.48 4.42 -35.21
N VAL A 404 18.57 4.67 -34.26
CA VAL A 404 17.88 5.97 -34.10
C VAL A 404 18.86 7.14 -33.90
N ILE A 405 20.00 6.93 -33.24
CA ILE A 405 21.01 7.97 -33.03
C ILE A 405 21.83 8.21 -34.30
N LEU A 406 22.13 7.14 -35.04
CA LEU A 406 22.87 7.22 -36.32
C LEU A 406 22.03 7.96 -37.36
N GLU A 407 20.77 7.55 -37.55
CA GLU A 407 19.81 8.22 -38.44
C GLU A 407 19.64 9.70 -38.08
N ARG A 408 19.66 10.04 -36.79
CA ARG A 408 19.58 11.44 -36.32
C ARG A 408 20.83 12.24 -36.65
N ALA A 409 22.02 11.65 -36.53
CA ALA A 409 23.27 12.32 -36.91
C ALA A 409 23.30 12.59 -38.41
N GLU A 410 22.96 11.60 -39.23
CA GLU A 410 22.89 11.74 -40.69
C GLU A 410 21.87 12.81 -41.12
N ALA A 411 20.65 12.73 -40.59
CA ALA A 411 19.64 13.75 -40.85
C ALA A 411 20.04 15.14 -40.33
N GLY A 412 20.86 15.18 -39.27
CA GLY A 412 21.40 16.39 -38.66
C GLY A 412 22.36 17.15 -39.58
N VAL A 413 23.15 16.45 -40.39
CA VAL A 413 24.05 17.08 -41.39
C VAL A 413 23.21 17.88 -42.38
N ALA A 414 22.23 17.22 -43.02
CA ALA A 414 21.35 17.87 -44.00
C ALA A 414 20.48 18.99 -43.39
N ARG A 415 20.10 18.88 -42.12
CA ARG A 415 19.35 19.94 -41.40
C ARG A 415 20.22 21.14 -41.06
N SER A 416 21.42 20.90 -40.56
CA SER A 416 22.37 21.95 -40.19
C SER A 416 22.76 22.79 -41.40
N GLU A 417 22.92 22.17 -42.58
CA GLU A 417 23.16 22.89 -43.85
C GLU A 417 21.99 23.80 -44.26
N ARG A 418 20.76 23.41 -43.93
CA ARG A 418 19.55 24.23 -44.12
C ARG A 418 19.31 25.27 -43.02
N GLY A 419 20.22 25.38 -42.04
CA GLY A 419 20.07 26.27 -40.89
C GLY A 419 18.98 25.85 -39.90
N GLN A 420 18.50 24.60 -39.97
CA GLN A 420 17.48 24.05 -39.08
C GLN A 420 18.12 23.51 -37.80
N GLY A 421 17.44 23.57 -36.67
CA GLY A 421 17.90 23.08 -35.37
C GLY A 421 17.92 21.54 -35.22
N TYR A 422 18.46 21.06 -34.09
CA TYR A 422 18.60 19.62 -33.72
C TYR A 422 17.30 18.83 -33.87
N VAL A 423 16.24 19.37 -33.29
CA VAL A 423 14.88 18.86 -33.37
C VAL A 423 13.97 20.06 -33.52
N GLU A 424 13.57 20.36 -34.76
CA GLU A 424 12.47 21.30 -35.06
C GLU A 424 11.20 20.48 -35.22
N VAL A 425 10.46 20.35 -34.13
CA VAL A 425 9.16 19.71 -34.13
C VAL A 425 8.12 20.77 -34.44
N VAL A 426 7.22 20.46 -35.38
CA VAL A 426 6.05 21.29 -35.69
C VAL A 426 5.38 21.67 -34.38
N ALA A 427 5.07 22.95 -34.17
CA ALA A 427 4.60 23.46 -32.88
C ALA A 427 3.45 22.64 -32.26
N GLY A 428 2.62 22.03 -33.10
CA GLY A 428 1.59 21.07 -32.71
C GLY A 428 2.12 19.86 -31.95
N GLU A 429 3.18 19.18 -32.40
CA GLU A 429 3.67 17.90 -31.88
C GLU A 429 4.51 17.98 -30.60
N ARG A 430 5.00 19.18 -30.26
CA ARG A 430 5.86 19.45 -29.11
C ARG A 430 5.35 18.88 -27.77
N PRO A 431 4.05 18.96 -27.42
CA PRO A 431 3.52 18.39 -26.17
C PRO A 431 3.66 16.87 -26.10
N VAL A 432 3.52 16.15 -27.22
CA VAL A 432 3.63 14.68 -27.26
C VAL A 432 5.06 14.24 -27.05
N MET A 433 6.01 14.94 -27.67
CA MET A 433 7.43 14.72 -27.44
C MET A 433 7.78 14.97 -25.96
N ALA A 434 7.35 16.10 -25.41
CA ALA A 434 7.59 16.45 -24.00
C ALA A 434 7.11 15.36 -23.03
N SER A 435 5.87 14.89 -23.19
CA SER A 435 5.31 13.86 -22.30
C SER A 435 6.02 12.51 -22.45
N GLY A 436 6.40 12.13 -23.67
CA GLY A 436 7.17 10.92 -23.93
C GLY A 436 8.55 10.94 -23.26
N ILE A 437 9.25 12.07 -23.34
CA ILE A 437 10.60 12.20 -22.77
C ILE A 437 10.54 12.25 -21.24
N ILE A 438 9.60 12.99 -20.65
CA ILE A 438 9.34 12.98 -19.20
C ILE A 438 9.11 11.54 -18.71
N GLY A 439 8.21 10.80 -19.37
CA GLY A 439 7.87 9.43 -18.98
C GLY A 439 9.06 8.47 -19.11
N ASN A 440 9.84 8.60 -20.18
CA ASN A 440 11.05 7.80 -20.39
C ASN A 440 12.11 8.08 -19.31
N ASN A 441 12.42 9.36 -19.06
CA ASN A 441 13.46 9.75 -18.12
C ASN A 441 13.09 9.39 -16.67
N LEU A 442 11.82 9.52 -16.28
CA LEU A 442 11.33 9.01 -15.01
C LEU A 442 11.45 7.49 -14.89
N THR A 443 11.14 6.75 -15.96
CA THR A 443 11.26 5.28 -15.97
C THR A 443 12.72 4.85 -15.82
N VAL A 444 13.65 5.48 -16.55
CA VAL A 444 15.10 5.22 -16.40
C VAL A 444 15.55 5.54 -14.98
N ALA A 445 15.13 6.67 -14.41
CA ALA A 445 15.51 7.04 -13.05
C ALA A 445 14.96 6.07 -11.99
N PHE A 446 13.69 5.66 -12.11
CA PHE A 446 13.09 4.69 -11.18
C PHE A 446 13.74 3.31 -11.29
N ASN A 447 14.08 2.86 -12.50
CA ASN A 447 14.79 1.58 -12.70
C ASN A 447 16.23 1.66 -12.18
N CYS A 448 16.94 2.77 -12.40
CA CYS A 448 18.27 3.01 -11.86
C CYS A 448 18.26 2.97 -10.32
N PHE A 449 17.29 3.64 -9.70
CA PHE A 449 17.05 3.57 -8.25
C PHE A 449 16.74 2.15 -7.77
N ALA A 450 15.78 1.48 -8.41
CA ALA A 450 15.32 0.15 -8.04
C ALA A 450 16.41 -0.92 -8.16
N GLY A 451 17.21 -0.86 -9.24
CA GLY A 451 18.33 -1.77 -9.48
C GLY A 451 19.38 -1.75 -8.36
N GLY A 452 19.40 -0.69 -7.55
CA GLY A 452 20.26 -0.58 -6.38
C GLY A 452 20.03 -1.65 -5.32
N ILE A 453 18.85 -2.27 -5.28
CA ILE A 453 18.56 -3.37 -4.34
C ILE A 453 19.48 -4.58 -4.53
N PHE A 454 19.99 -4.79 -5.75
CA PHE A 454 20.99 -5.80 -6.06
C PHE A 454 22.40 -5.31 -5.71
N LEU A 455 22.60 -5.01 -4.42
CA LEU A 455 23.89 -4.62 -3.85
C LEU A 455 24.50 -3.34 -4.47
N GLY A 456 23.68 -2.49 -5.09
CA GLY A 456 24.12 -1.30 -5.83
C GLY A 456 24.55 -1.57 -7.28
N VAL A 457 24.68 -2.83 -7.69
CA VAL A 457 25.19 -3.21 -9.02
C VAL A 457 24.24 -2.77 -10.13
N GLY A 458 22.92 -2.91 -9.94
CA GLY A 458 21.96 -2.46 -10.94
C GLY A 458 22.07 -0.96 -11.23
N SER A 459 22.16 -0.12 -10.19
CA SER A 459 22.37 1.33 -10.34
C SER A 459 23.70 1.65 -11.04
N LEU A 460 24.76 0.91 -10.73
CA LEU A 460 26.06 1.05 -11.40
C LEU A 460 25.93 0.79 -12.90
N VAL A 461 25.32 -0.34 -13.28
CA VAL A 461 25.14 -0.71 -14.68
C VAL A 461 24.28 0.32 -15.42
N PHE A 462 23.17 0.77 -14.83
CA PHE A 462 22.33 1.80 -15.44
C PHE A 462 23.09 3.12 -15.66
N LEU A 463 23.83 3.60 -14.66
CA LEU A 463 24.62 4.83 -14.78
C LEU A 463 25.73 4.69 -15.82
N ALA A 464 26.47 3.58 -15.79
CA ALA A 464 27.58 3.34 -16.71
C ALA A 464 27.10 3.21 -18.15
N TYR A 465 26.00 2.48 -18.38
CA TYR A 465 25.38 2.35 -19.69
C TYR A 465 24.90 3.71 -20.22
N ASN A 466 24.14 4.48 -19.43
CA ASN A 466 23.66 5.80 -19.86
C ASN A 466 24.82 6.77 -20.11
N GLY A 467 25.85 6.74 -19.26
CA GLY A 467 27.07 7.51 -19.45
C GLY A 467 27.73 7.18 -20.78
N LEU A 468 28.03 5.90 -21.00
CA LEU A 468 28.64 5.39 -22.22
C LEU A 468 27.83 5.76 -23.48
N SER A 469 26.51 5.56 -23.46
CA SER A 469 25.64 5.88 -24.61
C SER A 469 25.65 7.37 -24.96
N ILE A 470 25.52 8.26 -23.96
CA ILE A 470 25.56 9.71 -24.18
C ILE A 470 26.95 10.15 -24.66
N GLY A 471 28.00 9.57 -24.08
CA GLY A 471 29.39 9.78 -24.47
C GLY A 471 29.66 9.40 -25.92
N ALA A 472 29.30 8.17 -26.30
CA ALA A 472 29.45 7.65 -27.65
C ALA A 472 28.65 8.47 -28.67
N ALA A 473 27.42 8.87 -28.35
CA ALA A 473 26.61 9.73 -29.20
C ALA A 473 27.31 11.09 -29.40
N SER A 474 27.82 11.70 -28.32
CA SER A 474 28.58 12.94 -28.39
C SER A 474 29.83 12.81 -29.27
N GLY A 475 30.58 11.71 -29.15
CA GLY A 475 31.76 11.43 -29.97
C GLY A 475 31.43 11.27 -31.46
N HIS A 476 30.36 10.55 -31.77
CA HIS A 476 29.88 10.37 -33.15
C HIS A 476 29.42 11.69 -33.78
N PHE A 477 28.60 12.48 -33.07
CA PHE A 477 28.20 13.82 -33.54
C PHE A 477 29.39 14.77 -33.73
N ALA A 478 30.44 14.64 -32.91
CA ALA A 478 31.65 15.41 -33.09
C ALA A 478 32.44 15.02 -34.35
N ASN A 479 32.45 13.73 -34.73
CA ASN A 479 33.04 13.30 -35.99
C ASN A 479 32.27 13.80 -37.21
N ALA A 480 30.95 13.94 -37.09
CA ALA A 480 30.09 14.52 -38.12
C ALA A 480 30.15 16.06 -38.18
N GLY A 481 30.95 16.74 -37.35
CA GLY A 481 30.99 18.21 -37.28
C GLY A 481 29.76 18.85 -36.61
N LEU A 482 28.92 18.04 -35.96
CA LEU A 482 27.64 18.43 -35.36
C LEU A 482 27.70 18.62 -33.83
N SER A 483 28.88 18.87 -33.25
CA SER A 483 28.99 19.09 -31.79
C SER A 483 28.16 20.28 -31.31
N GLY A 484 28.29 21.43 -31.97
CA GLY A 484 27.52 22.63 -31.61
C GLY A 484 26.01 22.42 -31.78
N TYR A 485 25.63 21.65 -32.80
CA TYR A 485 24.24 21.27 -33.09
C TYR A 485 23.63 20.44 -31.95
N LEU A 486 24.33 19.41 -31.48
CA LEU A 486 23.90 18.57 -30.35
C LEU A 486 23.87 19.34 -29.03
N TRP A 487 24.94 20.06 -28.69
CA TRP A 487 25.04 20.74 -27.39
C TRP A 487 24.05 21.90 -27.25
N THR A 488 23.72 22.60 -28.34
CA THR A 488 22.71 23.66 -28.33
C THR A 488 21.29 23.14 -28.04
N PHE A 489 21.03 21.86 -28.30
CA PHE A 489 19.81 21.18 -27.90
C PHE A 489 19.84 20.79 -26.43
N ILE A 490 20.91 20.12 -25.98
CA ILE A 490 21.04 19.60 -24.62
C ILE A 490 21.13 20.72 -23.57
N VAL A 491 21.78 21.85 -23.87
CA VAL A 491 22.14 22.87 -22.87
C VAL A 491 20.94 23.43 -22.10
N GLY A 492 19.75 23.50 -22.73
CA GLY A 492 18.55 24.08 -22.11
C GLY A 492 18.02 23.28 -20.92
N HIS A 493 18.09 21.95 -20.98
CA HIS A 493 17.46 21.05 -19.99
C HIS A 493 18.45 20.07 -19.34
N GLY A 494 19.58 19.77 -20.00
CA GLY A 494 20.50 18.69 -19.64
C GLY A 494 21.10 18.80 -18.24
N VAL A 495 21.25 20.02 -17.68
CA VAL A 495 21.71 20.22 -16.30
C VAL A 495 20.79 19.52 -15.30
N LEU A 496 19.47 19.70 -15.44
CA LEU A 496 18.49 19.12 -14.53
C LEU A 496 18.34 17.61 -14.71
N GLU A 497 18.42 17.13 -15.96
CA GLU A 497 18.28 15.71 -16.28
C GLU A 497 19.49 14.88 -15.84
N LEU A 498 20.69 15.35 -16.16
CA LEU A 498 21.94 14.68 -15.76
C LEU A 498 22.06 14.65 -14.24
N PHE A 499 21.73 15.77 -13.56
CA PHE A 499 21.70 15.76 -12.11
C PHE A 499 20.66 14.77 -11.55
N SER A 500 19.48 14.66 -12.18
CA SER A 500 18.42 13.75 -11.77
C SER A 500 18.83 12.28 -11.85
N ILE A 501 19.50 11.86 -12.93
CA ILE A 501 19.97 10.45 -13.02
C ILE A 501 21.07 10.15 -12.01
N TRP A 502 21.96 11.11 -11.69
CA TRP A 502 22.96 10.92 -10.64
C TRP A 502 22.31 10.80 -9.26
N VAL A 503 21.30 11.61 -8.96
CA VAL A 503 20.53 11.51 -7.70
C VAL A 503 19.78 10.18 -7.61
N ALA A 504 19.18 9.72 -8.72
CA ALA A 504 18.50 8.42 -8.77
C ALA A 504 19.47 7.25 -8.53
N GLY A 505 20.65 7.28 -9.17
CA GLY A 505 21.69 6.29 -8.94
C GLY A 505 22.27 6.31 -7.53
N ALA A 506 22.46 7.50 -6.95
CA ALA A 506 22.86 7.67 -5.55
C ALA A 506 21.82 7.08 -4.57
N ALA A 507 20.53 7.31 -4.84
CA ALA A 507 19.44 6.71 -4.08
C ALA A 507 19.47 5.17 -4.17
N GLY A 508 19.81 4.62 -5.34
CA GLY A 508 20.01 3.18 -5.52
C GLY A 508 21.24 2.64 -4.78
N PHE A 509 22.36 3.36 -4.77
CA PHE A 509 23.55 2.99 -3.99
C PHE A 509 23.29 2.99 -2.48
N LEU A 510 22.43 3.87 -1.97
CA LEU A 510 22.00 3.85 -0.57
C LEU A 510 21.23 2.56 -0.22
N LEU A 511 20.37 2.08 -1.12
CA LEU A 511 19.71 0.77 -0.97
C LEU A 511 20.72 -0.37 -0.99
N GLY A 512 21.67 -0.34 -1.93
CA GLY A 512 22.73 -1.35 -2.03
C GLY A 512 23.60 -1.41 -0.78
N ARG A 513 24.01 -0.24 -0.27
CA ARG A 513 24.78 -0.14 0.98
C ARG A 513 24.04 -0.76 2.16
N ALA A 514 22.73 -0.55 2.28
CA ALA A 514 21.97 -1.11 3.40
C ALA A 514 22.07 -2.65 3.48
N VAL A 515 22.29 -3.30 2.34
CA VAL A 515 22.45 -4.75 2.24
C VAL A 515 23.91 -5.17 2.43
N VAL A 516 24.84 -4.48 1.75
CA VAL A 516 26.27 -4.84 1.70
C VAL A 516 27.03 -4.45 2.96
N ALA A 517 26.86 -3.22 3.42
CA ALA A 517 27.65 -2.62 4.49
C ALA A 517 26.75 -1.78 5.42
N PRO A 518 25.93 -2.45 6.26
CA PRO A 518 24.98 -1.76 7.14
C PRO A 518 25.65 -1.04 8.33
N GLY A 519 26.93 -1.31 8.61
CA GLY A 519 27.63 -0.77 9.79
C GLY A 519 27.13 -1.44 11.07
N ASP A 520 26.89 -0.65 12.11
CA ASP A 520 26.39 -1.11 13.41
C ASP A 520 24.88 -1.43 13.41
N LEU A 521 24.18 -1.10 12.31
CA LEU A 521 22.77 -1.38 12.16
C LEU A 521 22.54 -2.80 11.65
N THR A 522 21.39 -3.38 11.99
CA THR A 522 20.93 -4.57 11.28
C THR A 522 20.66 -4.21 9.81
N ARG A 523 20.81 -5.15 8.88
CA ARG A 523 20.48 -4.93 7.45
C ARG A 523 19.05 -4.40 7.27
N ARG A 524 18.12 -4.84 8.12
CA ARG A 524 16.73 -4.38 8.11
C ARG A 524 16.64 -2.89 8.49
N ASP A 525 17.27 -2.50 9.59
CA ASP A 525 17.21 -1.11 10.08
C ASP A 525 17.95 -0.16 9.14
N ALA A 526 19.10 -0.60 8.62
CA ALA A 526 19.84 0.13 7.60
C ALA A 526 18.98 0.35 6.34
N LEU A 527 18.19 -0.65 5.93
CA LEU A 527 17.31 -0.56 4.77
C LEU A 527 16.14 0.40 4.98
N VAL A 528 15.57 0.41 6.18
CA VAL A 528 14.52 1.38 6.55
C VAL A 528 15.07 2.80 6.53
N LEU A 529 16.24 3.03 7.15
CA LEU A 529 16.85 4.35 7.25
C LEU A 529 17.30 4.88 5.88
N ASN A 530 18.12 4.10 5.17
CA ASN A 530 18.61 4.47 3.84
C ASN A 530 17.47 4.52 2.81
N GLY A 531 16.48 3.63 2.90
CA GLY A 531 15.33 3.63 2.01
C GLY A 531 14.48 4.89 2.16
N ARG A 532 14.24 5.37 3.39
CA ARG A 532 13.53 6.63 3.64
C ARG A 532 14.29 7.83 3.09
N LEU A 533 15.62 7.85 3.26
CA LEU A 533 16.47 8.89 2.68
C LEU A 533 16.39 8.86 1.14
N ALA A 534 16.53 7.68 0.54
CA ALA A 534 16.49 7.47 -0.90
C ALA A 534 15.13 7.88 -1.51
N ILE A 535 14.00 7.57 -0.87
CA ILE A 535 12.66 7.99 -1.34
C ILE A 535 12.53 9.51 -1.40
N ARG A 536 13.08 10.25 -0.43
CA ARG A 536 13.10 11.72 -0.46
C ARG A 536 13.94 12.25 -1.63
N MET A 537 15.06 11.59 -1.94
CA MET A 537 15.87 11.91 -3.13
C MET A 537 15.09 11.68 -4.43
N ILE A 538 14.29 10.60 -4.53
CA ILE A 538 13.41 10.38 -5.69
C ILE A 538 12.34 11.46 -5.81
N GLY A 539 11.89 12.04 -4.70
CA GLY A 539 11.04 13.24 -4.73
C GLY A 539 11.70 14.42 -5.47
N VAL A 540 13.01 14.63 -5.30
CA VAL A 540 13.77 15.63 -6.07
C VAL A 540 13.82 15.26 -7.54
N VAL A 541 14.16 14.01 -7.86
CA VAL A 541 14.26 13.51 -9.24
C VAL A 541 12.96 13.75 -10.00
N VAL A 542 11.81 13.42 -9.40
CA VAL A 542 10.51 13.64 -10.04
C VAL A 542 10.27 15.11 -10.32
N LEU A 543 10.53 16.00 -9.35
CA LEU A 543 10.37 17.45 -9.53
C LEU A 543 11.26 17.97 -10.66
N LEU A 544 12.55 17.62 -10.65
CA LEU A 544 13.52 18.13 -11.60
C LEU A 544 13.25 17.64 -13.02
N LEU A 545 12.86 16.37 -13.21
CA LEU A 545 12.52 15.83 -14.54
C LEU A 545 11.22 16.42 -15.09
N LEU A 546 10.24 16.74 -14.25
CA LEU A 546 9.03 17.45 -14.69
C LEU A 546 9.38 18.86 -15.20
N ILE A 547 10.26 19.58 -14.49
CA ILE A 547 10.75 20.89 -14.94
C ILE A 547 11.58 20.76 -16.21
N ALA A 548 12.52 19.81 -16.25
CA ALA A 548 13.42 19.58 -17.38
C ALA A 548 12.67 19.23 -18.66
N GLY A 549 11.73 18.29 -18.61
CA GLY A 549 10.95 17.91 -19.79
C GLY A 549 9.98 19.00 -20.25
N THR A 550 9.53 19.89 -19.36
CA THR A 550 8.79 21.10 -19.74
C THR A 550 9.70 22.08 -20.49
N ILE A 551 10.94 22.27 -20.02
CA ILE A 551 11.94 23.10 -20.71
C ILE A 551 12.31 22.47 -22.06
N GLU A 552 12.48 21.15 -22.12
CA GLU A 552 12.82 20.44 -23.35
C GLU A 552 11.73 20.60 -24.41
N GLY A 553 10.48 20.30 -24.05
CA GLY A 553 9.35 20.37 -24.97
C GLY A 553 8.92 21.77 -25.40
N LEU A 554 9.20 22.81 -24.61
CA LEU A 554 8.81 24.18 -24.94
C LEU A 554 9.95 25.02 -25.52
N ILE A 555 11.16 24.83 -25.01
CA ILE A 555 12.32 25.69 -25.30
C ILE A 555 13.32 24.96 -26.20
N SER A 556 13.65 23.70 -25.89
CA SER A 556 14.72 22.99 -26.63
C SER A 556 14.27 22.50 -28.01
N SER A 557 12.99 22.12 -28.15
CA SER A 557 12.37 21.78 -29.43
C SER A 557 11.74 22.97 -30.17
N GLY A 558 12.01 24.20 -29.73
CA GLY A 558 11.50 25.44 -30.32
C GLY A 558 12.60 26.31 -30.94
N ASP A 559 12.19 27.24 -31.80
CA ASP A 559 13.09 28.09 -32.59
C ASP A 559 13.57 29.31 -31.78
N TRP A 560 14.02 29.06 -30.56
CA TRP A 560 14.51 30.08 -29.65
C TRP A 560 16.01 30.34 -29.80
N PRO A 561 16.47 31.59 -29.68
CA PRO A 561 17.88 31.94 -29.82
C PRO A 561 18.73 31.30 -28.72
N LEU A 562 20.01 31.05 -29.03
CA LEU A 562 20.97 30.44 -28.10
C LEU A 562 21.07 31.19 -26.75
N SER A 563 20.96 32.52 -26.77
CA SER A 563 20.99 33.34 -25.56
C SER A 563 19.86 32.99 -24.57
N LEU A 564 18.65 32.72 -25.07
CA LEU A 564 17.53 32.28 -24.21
C LEU A 564 17.81 30.89 -23.64
N ARG A 565 18.31 29.97 -24.45
CA ARG A 565 18.65 28.60 -24.02
C ARG A 565 19.73 28.59 -22.94
N LEU A 566 20.78 29.41 -23.13
CA LEU A 566 21.83 29.62 -22.13
C LEU A 566 21.29 30.30 -20.87
N GLY A 567 20.39 31.29 -21.00
CA GLY A 567 19.73 31.93 -19.88
C GLY A 567 18.90 30.96 -19.04
N VAL A 568 18.14 30.06 -19.68
CA VAL A 568 17.36 29.00 -19.02
C VAL A 568 18.28 27.99 -18.34
N SER A 569 19.39 27.61 -18.98
CA SER A 569 20.41 26.75 -18.39
C SER A 569 21.03 27.37 -17.14
N ALA A 570 21.45 28.64 -17.22
CA ALA A 570 21.99 29.39 -16.10
C ALA A 570 20.96 29.54 -14.96
N GLY A 571 19.69 29.83 -15.30
CA GLY A 571 18.58 29.86 -14.35
C GLY A 571 18.37 28.52 -13.65
N SER A 572 18.49 27.40 -14.39
CA SER A 572 18.39 26.04 -13.84
C SER A 572 19.53 25.73 -12.86
N VAL A 573 20.76 26.17 -13.18
CA VAL A 573 21.92 26.05 -12.27
C VAL A 573 21.70 26.88 -11.01
N VAL A 574 21.28 28.14 -11.13
CA VAL A 574 21.00 29.02 -9.97
C VAL A 574 19.89 28.44 -9.10
N PHE A 575 18.81 27.95 -9.72
CA PHE A 575 17.72 27.26 -9.03
C PHE A 575 18.26 26.05 -8.26
N LEU A 576 19.05 25.19 -8.90
CA LEU A 576 19.58 23.98 -8.29
C LEU A 576 20.51 24.30 -7.10
N ILE A 577 21.41 25.28 -7.26
CA ILE A 577 22.30 25.75 -6.18
C ILE A 577 21.46 26.29 -5.02
N GLY A 578 20.47 27.15 -5.29
CA GLY A 578 19.59 27.71 -4.28
C GLY A 578 18.78 26.64 -3.55
N TYR A 579 18.25 25.67 -4.28
CA TYR A 579 17.48 24.54 -3.76
C TYR A 579 18.32 23.65 -2.83
N LEU A 580 19.54 23.27 -3.25
CA LEU A 580 20.46 22.50 -2.43
C LEU A 580 21.01 23.30 -1.24
N ALA A 581 21.30 24.59 -1.40
CA ALA A 581 21.72 25.45 -0.30
C ALA A 581 20.63 25.59 0.77
N HIS A 582 19.36 25.67 0.37
CA HIS A 582 18.24 25.65 1.32
C HIS A 582 18.15 24.32 2.08
N GLY A 583 18.35 23.20 1.37
CA GLY A 583 18.45 21.87 1.99
C GLY A 583 19.59 21.79 3.01
N ALA A 584 20.77 22.30 2.67
CA ALA A 584 21.94 22.32 3.55
C ALA A 584 21.68 23.13 4.83
N ARG A 585 21.10 24.33 4.72
CA ARG A 585 20.73 25.15 5.89
C ARG A 585 19.72 24.44 6.78
N SER A 586 18.75 23.75 6.19
CA SER A 586 17.71 23.03 6.92
C SER A 586 18.28 21.83 7.69
N LEU A 587 19.22 21.10 7.08
CA LEU A 587 19.93 20.00 7.72
C LEU A 587 20.79 20.49 8.89
N SER A 588 21.53 21.59 8.72
CA SER A 588 22.33 22.18 9.80
C SER A 588 21.47 22.62 10.99
N ARG A 589 20.29 23.20 10.75
CA ARG A 589 19.35 23.57 11.81
C ARG A 589 18.81 22.34 12.55
N ALA A 590 18.55 21.24 11.84
CA ALA A 590 18.07 20.01 12.43
C ALA A 590 19.13 19.30 13.28
N HIS A 591 20.42 19.42 12.96
CA HIS A 591 21.50 18.89 13.79
C HIS A 591 21.85 19.76 15.00
N ALA A 592 21.47 21.05 14.97
CA ALA A 592 21.72 21.99 16.06
C ALA A 592 20.59 22.01 17.12
N ALA A 593 19.44 21.42 16.81
CA ALA A 593 18.30 21.25 17.70
C ALA A 593 18.26 19.82 18.25
#